data_AF-A0AAD0WQU8-F1
#
_entry.id   AF-A0AAD0WQU8-F1
#
_cell.length_a   1.000
_cell.length_b   1.000
_cell.length_c   1.000
_cell.angle_alpha   90.00
_cell.angle_beta   90.00
_cell.angle_gamma   90.00
#
_symmetry.space_group_name_H-M   'P 1'
#
loop_
_entity.id
_entity.type
_entity.pdbx_description
1 polymer ?
#
loop_
_entity_poly.entity_id
_entity_poly.type
_entity_poly.pdbx_seq_one_letter_code
_entity_poly.pdbx_strand_id
1 'polypeptide(L)'
;MYLFGFGSLINLASAQKSFKRVLTQNDLKPVKIKGYERVWNAIESIAFEEEIVNGVFLNIQKNKDSILNGVVIEISNEELEVLKLREKNYSCIVIKSVDVLDETINSDLIAFMTTNKEKIAFSGQENSFIPSKYIEVVKEALKNYDENFKKAFEKTFENYPFPLKEGFYTFTDPIQNKVAREGIKN
;
A
#
# COMPACT_ATOMS: atom_id res chain seq x y z
N MET A 1 13.12 12.37 -4.51
CA MET A 1 11.64 12.47 -4.49
C MET A 1 11.12 11.71 -3.29
N TYR A 2 9.86 11.89 -2.88
CA TYR A 2 9.33 11.20 -1.71
C TYR A 2 8.10 10.37 -2.06
N LEU A 3 8.08 9.11 -1.63
CA LEU A 3 6.97 8.19 -1.74
C LEU A 3 6.19 8.18 -0.43
N PHE A 4 4.87 8.31 -0.48
CA PHE A 4 3.97 8.02 0.62
C PHE A 4 3.43 6.60 0.51
N GLY A 5 3.83 5.73 1.44
CA GLY A 5 3.34 4.36 1.57
C GLY A 5 2.31 4.22 2.69
N PHE A 6 1.15 3.66 2.39
CA PHE A 6 0.03 3.54 3.35
C PHE A 6 -0.51 2.11 3.51
N GLY A 7 0.03 1.15 2.77
CA GLY A 7 -0.34 -0.27 2.81
C GLY A 7 0.87 -1.14 3.14
N SER A 8 1.14 -2.15 2.32
CA SER A 8 2.28 -3.07 2.55
C SER A 8 3.66 -2.39 2.51
N LEU A 9 3.78 -1.19 1.94
CA LEU A 9 5.04 -0.42 1.92
C LEU A 9 5.47 0.09 3.30
N ILE A 10 4.59 0.08 4.31
CA ILE A 10 5.02 0.37 5.69
C ILE A 10 5.86 -0.79 6.27
N ASN A 11 5.83 -1.97 5.66
CA ASN A 11 6.63 -3.11 6.07
C ASN A 11 8.02 -3.02 5.40
N LEU A 12 9.09 -2.95 6.19
CA LEU A 12 10.47 -2.83 5.66
C LEU A 12 10.83 -3.92 4.65
N ALA A 13 10.57 -5.19 4.97
CA ALA A 13 10.89 -6.31 4.08
C ALA A 13 10.05 -6.29 2.79
N SER A 14 8.81 -5.81 2.87
CA SER A 14 7.97 -5.58 1.70
C SER A 14 8.49 -4.41 0.86
N ALA A 15 8.83 -3.28 1.49
CA ALA A 15 9.37 -2.10 0.81
C ALA A 15 10.67 -2.42 0.09
N GLN A 16 11.62 -3.08 0.76
CA GLN A 16 12.95 -3.45 0.24
C GLN A 16 12.92 -4.11 -1.15
N LYS A 17 11.87 -4.87 -1.47
CA LYS A 17 11.70 -5.54 -2.78
C LYS A 17 11.68 -4.58 -3.97
N SER A 18 11.36 -3.32 -3.73
CA SER A 18 11.33 -2.25 -4.73
C SER A 18 12.61 -1.42 -4.81
N PHE A 19 13.62 -1.73 -3.99
CA PHE A 19 14.82 -0.91 -3.84
C PHE A 19 16.09 -1.76 -3.99
N LYS A 20 17.06 -1.27 -4.78
CA LYS A 20 18.38 -1.92 -4.92
C LYS A 20 19.26 -1.62 -3.71
N ARG A 21 19.14 -0.38 -3.19
CA ARG A 21 19.78 0.03 -1.95
C ARG A 21 19.13 -0.69 -0.77
N VAL A 22 19.91 -0.93 0.28
CA VAL A 22 19.40 -1.50 1.53
C VAL A 22 18.65 -0.41 2.29
N LEU A 23 17.37 -0.64 2.55
CA LEU A 23 16.55 0.18 3.42
C LEU A 23 16.72 -0.27 4.88
N THR A 24 16.58 0.70 5.78
CA THR A 24 16.48 0.49 7.22
C THR A 24 15.13 1.03 7.71
N GLN A 25 14.76 0.72 8.96
CA GLN A 25 13.52 1.26 9.52
C GLN A 25 13.52 2.80 9.59
N ASN A 26 14.70 3.43 9.65
CA ASN A 26 14.83 4.89 9.64
C ASN A 26 14.51 5.51 8.26
N ASP A 27 14.58 4.73 7.18
CA ASP A 27 14.17 5.17 5.84
C ASP A 27 12.64 5.22 5.68
N LEU A 28 11.88 4.57 6.58
CA LEU A 28 10.42 4.52 6.57
C LEU A 28 9.88 5.49 7.62
N LYS A 29 9.93 6.79 7.29
CA LYS A 29 9.58 7.84 8.23
C LYS A 29 8.06 7.91 8.44
N PRO A 30 7.53 7.73 9.67
CA PRO A 30 6.10 7.83 9.93
C PRO A 30 5.61 9.26 9.76
N VAL A 31 4.52 9.45 9.01
CA VAL A 31 3.92 10.78 8.77
C VAL A 31 2.40 10.69 8.77
N LYS A 32 1.75 11.85 8.79
CA LYS A 32 0.30 12.00 8.57
C LYS A 32 0.04 12.97 7.43
N ILE A 33 -1.02 12.73 6.68
CA ILE A 33 -1.50 13.60 5.61
C ILE A 33 -2.99 13.91 5.80
N LYS A 34 -3.45 15.07 5.34
CA LYS A 34 -4.86 15.46 5.27
C LYS A 34 -5.48 15.07 3.94
N GLY A 35 -6.80 15.01 3.91
CA GLY A 35 -7.56 14.95 2.66
C GLY A 35 -7.71 13.57 2.07
N TYR A 36 -7.24 12.53 2.77
CA TYR A 36 -7.31 11.14 2.35
C TYR A 36 -7.72 10.23 3.50
N GLU A 37 -8.35 9.12 3.16
CA GLU A 37 -8.64 8.02 4.07
C GLU A 37 -8.22 6.70 3.44
N ARG A 38 -7.93 5.70 4.28
CA ARG A 38 -7.55 4.35 3.85
C ARG A 38 -8.82 3.51 3.66
N VAL A 39 -8.90 2.77 2.56
CA VAL A 39 -10.05 1.91 2.22
C VAL A 39 -9.61 0.58 1.63
N TRP A 40 -10.42 -0.46 1.79
CA TRP A 40 -10.22 -1.77 1.16
C TRP A 40 -11.03 -1.86 -0.12
N ASN A 41 -10.49 -1.39 -1.24
CA ASN A 41 -11.20 -1.44 -2.52
C ASN A 41 -10.32 -1.53 -3.76
N ALA A 42 -8.99 -1.63 -3.65
CA ALA A 42 -8.17 -1.84 -4.84
C ALA A 42 -8.22 -3.31 -5.24
N ILE A 43 -8.64 -3.59 -6.48
CA ILE A 43 -8.74 -4.95 -7.01
C ILE A 43 -7.48 -5.31 -7.79
N GLU A 44 -6.97 -6.49 -7.46
CA GLU A 44 -5.96 -7.19 -8.24
C GLU A 44 -6.41 -8.61 -8.57
N SER A 45 -6.04 -9.09 -9.75
CA SER A 45 -6.26 -10.49 -10.10
C SER A 45 -5.18 -11.34 -9.42
N ILE A 46 -5.62 -12.25 -8.56
CA ILE A 46 -4.72 -13.13 -7.79
C ILE A 46 -5.15 -14.58 -7.92
N ALA A 47 -4.19 -15.49 -7.78
CA ALA A 47 -4.46 -16.92 -7.70
C ALA A 47 -4.24 -17.39 -6.26
N PHE A 48 -5.24 -18.07 -5.67
CA PHE A 48 -5.06 -18.93 -4.51
C PHE A 48 -4.97 -20.36 -5.02
N GLU A 49 -3.79 -20.96 -4.95
CA GLU A 49 -3.51 -22.24 -5.60
C GLU A 49 -3.84 -22.19 -7.10
N GLU A 50 -4.89 -22.88 -7.56
CA GLU A 50 -5.35 -22.88 -8.96
C GLU A 50 -6.55 -21.95 -9.20
N GLU A 51 -7.15 -21.38 -8.15
CA GLU A 51 -8.35 -20.55 -8.25
C GLU A 51 -8.01 -19.07 -8.44
N ILE A 52 -8.45 -18.50 -9.56
CA ILE A 52 -8.28 -17.06 -9.85
C ILE A 52 -9.47 -16.29 -9.27
N VAL A 53 -9.16 -15.31 -8.42
CA VAL A 53 -10.14 -14.47 -7.73
C VAL A 53 -9.72 -13.00 -7.77
N ASN A 54 -10.63 -12.10 -7.40
CA ASN A 54 -10.30 -10.71 -7.14
C ASN A 54 -9.73 -10.58 -5.72
N GLY A 55 -8.45 -10.25 -5.62
CA GLY A 55 -7.82 -9.84 -4.38
C GLY A 55 -8.13 -8.37 -4.09
N VAL A 56 -8.64 -8.08 -2.90
CA VAL A 56 -8.92 -6.72 -2.45
C VAL A 56 -7.82 -6.25 -1.51
N PHE A 57 -7.19 -5.13 -1.86
CA PHE A 57 -6.04 -4.54 -1.18
C PHE A 57 -6.33 -3.12 -0.69
N LEU A 58 -5.45 -2.61 0.17
CA LEU A 58 -5.55 -1.24 0.69
C LEU A 58 -5.32 -0.23 -0.42
N ASN A 59 -6.24 0.72 -0.50
CA ASN A 59 -6.18 1.91 -1.33
C ASN A 59 -6.34 3.15 -0.45
N ILE A 60 -6.23 4.31 -1.07
CA ILE A 60 -6.65 5.59 -0.49
C ILE A 60 -7.74 6.20 -1.35
N GLN A 61 -8.59 7.01 -0.72
CA GLN A 61 -9.55 7.84 -1.44
C GLN A 61 -9.59 9.23 -0.83
N LYS A 62 -10.03 10.21 -1.61
CA LYS A 62 -10.13 11.60 -1.13
C LYS A 62 -11.24 11.71 -0.09
N ASN A 63 -10.90 12.23 1.07
CA ASN A 63 -11.83 12.63 2.12
C ASN A 63 -11.24 13.83 2.85
N LYS A 64 -11.80 15.03 2.62
CA LYS A 64 -11.25 16.32 3.10
C LYS A 64 -11.15 16.42 4.61
N ASP A 65 -12.01 15.71 5.32
CA ASP A 65 -12.11 15.77 6.79
C ASP A 65 -11.26 14.68 7.47
N SER A 66 -10.61 13.83 6.68
CA SER A 66 -9.81 12.71 7.16
C SER A 66 -8.33 13.02 7.23
N ILE A 67 -7.68 12.36 8.19
CA ILE A 67 -6.23 12.31 8.35
C ILE A 67 -5.79 10.86 8.21
N LEU A 68 -4.84 10.63 7.31
CA LEU A 68 -4.28 9.32 7.04
C LEU A 68 -2.83 9.25 7.54
N ASN A 69 -2.49 8.23 8.31
CA ASN A 69 -1.10 7.92 8.64
C ASN A 69 -0.46 7.01 7.59
N GLY A 70 0.86 7.08 7.45
CA GLY A 70 1.64 6.23 6.56
C GLY A 70 3.13 6.50 6.74
N VAL A 71 3.95 6.05 5.81
CA VAL A 71 5.39 6.31 5.82
C VAL A 71 5.81 7.14 4.61
N VAL A 72 6.83 7.95 4.78
CA VAL A 72 7.55 8.58 3.68
C VAL A 72 8.89 7.88 3.49
N ILE A 73 9.18 7.55 2.23
CA ILE A 73 10.44 6.94 1.81
C ILE A 73 11.04 7.82 0.72
N GLU A 74 12.32 8.16 0.83
CA GLU A 74 13.02 8.85 -0.25
C GLU A 74 13.30 7.89 -1.43
N ILE A 75 12.95 8.33 -2.63
CA ILE A 75 13.08 7.56 -3.87
C ILE A 75 13.78 8.36 -4.99
N SER A 76 14.50 7.64 -5.83
CA SER A 76 15.05 8.07 -7.11
C SER A 76 14.05 7.84 -8.26
N ASN A 77 14.37 8.36 -9.46
CA ASN A 77 13.58 8.09 -10.68
C ASN A 77 13.58 6.59 -11.04
N GLU A 78 14.70 5.90 -10.88
CA GLU A 78 14.79 4.47 -11.17
C GLU A 78 13.90 3.65 -10.24
N GLU A 79 13.90 3.97 -8.94
CA GLU A 79 13.04 3.31 -7.95
C GLU A 79 11.56 3.61 -8.20
N LEU A 80 11.22 4.81 -8.67
CA LEU A 80 9.86 5.14 -9.08
C LEU A 80 9.36 4.25 -10.23
N GLU A 81 10.19 3.98 -11.24
CA GLU A 81 9.81 3.08 -12.34
C GLU A 81 9.59 1.65 -11.85
N VAL A 82 10.41 1.15 -10.93
CA VAL A 82 10.19 -0.16 -10.29
C VAL A 82 8.87 -0.17 -9.50
N LEU A 83 8.58 0.89 -8.75
CA LEU A 83 7.33 1.02 -8.00
C LEU A 83 6.10 1.04 -8.92
N LYS A 84 6.18 1.68 -10.08
CA LYS A 84 5.07 1.64 -11.08
C LYS A 84 4.80 0.23 -11.59
N LEU A 85 5.81 -0.62 -11.71
CA LEU A 85 5.63 -2.03 -12.10
C LEU A 85 4.97 -2.84 -10.97
N ARG A 86 5.33 -2.55 -9.72
CA ARG A 86 4.73 -3.17 -8.54
C ARG A 86 3.27 -2.76 -8.33
N GLU A 87 2.99 -1.47 -8.48
CA GLU A 87 1.71 -0.85 -8.21
C GLU A 87 0.88 -0.69 -9.50
N LYS A 88 0.96 -1.70 -10.40
CA LYS A 88 0.50 -1.63 -11.80
C LYS A 88 -0.94 -1.13 -11.99
N ASN A 89 -1.87 -1.48 -11.11
CA ASN A 89 -3.27 -1.04 -11.20
C ASN A 89 -3.60 0.22 -10.39
N TYR A 90 -2.59 0.82 -9.74
CA TYR A 90 -2.70 2.12 -9.12
C TYR A 90 -2.22 3.22 -10.05
N SER A 91 -2.83 4.38 -9.94
CA SER A 91 -2.35 5.60 -10.59
C SER A 91 -1.36 6.31 -9.68
N CYS A 92 -0.28 6.80 -10.26
CA CYS A 92 0.66 7.68 -9.59
C CYS A 92 0.00 9.06 -9.38
N ILE A 93 -0.17 9.47 -8.12
CA ILE A 93 -0.76 10.75 -7.74
C ILE A 93 0.23 11.60 -6.94
N VAL A 94 -0.04 12.90 -6.88
CA VAL A 94 0.73 13.85 -6.08
C VAL A 94 -0.11 14.33 -4.89
N ILE A 95 0.45 14.20 -3.70
CA ILE A 95 -0.06 14.76 -2.45
C ILE A 95 0.76 16.01 -2.16
N LYS A 96 0.10 17.15 -2.02
CA LYS A 96 0.78 18.42 -1.87
C LYS A 96 1.43 18.53 -0.50
N SER A 97 2.61 19.16 -0.43
CA SER A 97 3.33 19.37 0.84
C SER A 97 2.46 20.06 1.89
N VAL A 98 1.56 20.96 1.49
CA VAL A 98 0.62 21.65 2.39
C VAL A 98 -0.36 20.72 3.10
N ASP A 99 -0.58 19.52 2.57
CA ASP A 99 -1.45 18.50 3.16
C ASP A 99 -0.67 17.54 4.08
N VAL A 100 0.66 17.65 4.14
CA VAL A 100 1.53 16.84 5.02
C VAL A 100 1.61 17.50 6.39
N LEU A 101 1.36 16.73 7.45
CA LEU A 101 1.34 17.21 8.84
C LEU A 101 2.66 17.08 9.58
N ASP A 102 3.72 16.70 8.85
CA ASP A 102 5.09 16.68 9.34
C ASP A 102 5.83 17.88 8.74
N GLU A 103 6.16 18.86 9.59
CA GLU A 103 6.81 20.13 9.21
C GLU A 103 8.23 19.96 8.64
N THR A 104 8.82 18.77 8.78
CA THR A 104 10.14 18.49 8.21
C THR A 104 10.07 18.11 6.73
N ILE A 105 8.87 17.86 6.20
CA ILE A 105 8.66 17.44 4.81
C ILE A 105 8.13 18.61 4.00
N ASN A 106 9.06 19.31 3.36
CA ASN A 106 8.77 20.51 2.56
C ASN A 106 8.66 20.21 1.06
N SER A 107 8.19 19.00 0.70
CA SER A 107 8.11 18.54 -0.69
C SER A 107 6.82 17.78 -0.94
N ASP A 108 6.34 17.87 -2.18
CA ASP A 108 5.22 17.05 -2.64
C ASP A 108 5.57 15.55 -2.53
N LEU A 109 4.58 14.74 -2.18
CA LEU A 109 4.71 13.29 -2.07
C LEU A 109 4.07 12.61 -3.28
N ILE A 110 4.72 11.57 -3.78
CA ILE A 110 4.15 10.62 -4.73
C ILE A 110 3.42 9.54 -3.95
N ALA A 111 2.21 9.18 -4.36
CA ALA A 111 1.49 8.03 -3.83
C ALA A 111 0.84 7.22 -4.96
N PHE A 112 0.48 5.98 -4.66
CA PHE A 112 -0.21 5.10 -5.59
C PHE A 112 -1.67 4.97 -5.13
N MET A 113 -2.61 5.46 -5.94
CA MET A 113 -4.04 5.43 -5.66
C MET A 113 -4.78 4.78 -6.83
N THR A 114 -5.61 3.77 -6.57
CA THR A 114 -6.45 3.19 -7.63
C THR A 114 -7.55 4.19 -7.98
N THR A 115 -7.52 4.69 -9.22
CA THR A 115 -8.52 5.65 -9.74
C THR A 115 -9.36 5.08 -10.90
N ASN A 116 -8.91 3.97 -11.50
CA ASN A 116 -9.69 3.27 -12.52
C ASN A 116 -10.89 2.58 -11.85
N LYS A 117 -12.10 2.97 -12.24
CA LYS A 117 -13.35 2.42 -11.69
C LYS A 117 -13.46 0.91 -11.85
N GLU A 118 -12.92 0.33 -12.91
CA GLU A 118 -12.91 -1.12 -13.14
C GLU A 118 -12.03 -1.88 -12.13
N LYS A 119 -11.12 -1.17 -11.46
CA LYS A 119 -10.22 -1.70 -10.44
C LYS A 119 -10.62 -1.30 -9.02
N ILE A 120 -11.76 -0.62 -8.86
CA ILE A 120 -12.32 -0.27 -7.55
C ILE A 120 -13.46 -1.24 -7.22
N ALA A 121 -13.30 -1.98 -6.13
CA ALA A 121 -14.30 -2.91 -5.65
C ALA A 121 -15.54 -2.18 -5.12
N PHE A 122 -16.71 -2.79 -5.33
CA PHE A 122 -17.98 -2.32 -4.82
C PHE A 122 -18.65 -3.35 -3.90
N SER A 123 -19.56 -2.90 -3.06
CA SER A 123 -20.27 -3.77 -2.12
C SER A 123 -21.09 -4.83 -2.84
N GLY A 124 -20.97 -6.09 -2.42
CA GLY A 124 -21.64 -7.23 -3.06
C GLY A 124 -20.94 -7.75 -4.31
N GLN A 125 -19.76 -7.25 -4.66
CA GLN A 125 -18.98 -7.82 -5.76
C GLN A 125 -18.56 -9.26 -5.46
N GLU A 126 -19.01 -10.18 -6.29
CA GLU A 126 -18.70 -11.60 -6.18
C GLU A 126 -17.20 -11.90 -6.42
N ASN A 127 -16.77 -13.08 -5.97
CA ASN A 127 -15.40 -13.58 -6.15
C ASN A 127 -14.30 -12.60 -5.69
N SER A 128 -14.57 -11.80 -4.64
CA SER A 128 -13.70 -10.74 -4.16
C SER A 128 -13.34 -10.94 -2.69
N PHE A 129 -12.06 -11.06 -2.41
CA PHE A 129 -11.54 -11.46 -1.09
C PHE A 129 -10.35 -10.62 -0.67
N ILE A 130 -10.28 -10.29 0.61
CA ILE A 130 -9.07 -9.70 1.20
C ILE A 130 -8.12 -10.85 1.60
N PRO A 131 -6.88 -10.91 1.07
CA PRO A 131 -5.97 -12.00 1.45
C PRO A 131 -5.47 -11.84 2.89
N SER A 132 -5.69 -12.85 3.73
CA SER A 132 -5.26 -12.80 5.15
C SER A 132 -3.75 -12.62 5.29
N LYS A 133 -2.96 -13.24 4.39
CA LYS A 133 -1.50 -13.04 4.35
C LYS A 133 -1.07 -11.61 4.08
N TYR A 134 -1.87 -10.83 3.35
CA TYR A 134 -1.58 -9.41 3.16
C TYR A 134 -1.82 -8.63 4.47
N ILE A 135 -2.90 -8.92 5.19
CA ILE A 135 -3.18 -8.32 6.50
C ILE A 135 -2.03 -8.63 7.49
N GLU A 136 -1.56 -9.88 7.53
CA GLU A 136 -0.43 -10.28 8.37
C GLU A 136 0.82 -9.43 8.10
N VAL A 137 1.18 -9.21 6.83
CA VAL A 137 2.33 -8.36 6.44
C VAL A 137 2.20 -6.93 7.00
N VAL A 138 1.01 -6.35 6.89
CA VAL A 138 0.75 -4.99 7.37
C VAL A 138 0.76 -4.95 8.90
N LYS A 139 0.12 -5.91 9.58
CA LYS A 139 0.12 -6.01 11.06
C LYS A 139 1.51 -6.24 11.62
N GLU A 140 2.32 -7.08 10.98
CA GLU A 140 3.70 -7.34 11.40
C GLU A 140 4.55 -6.07 11.36
N ALA A 141 4.35 -5.24 10.33
CA ALA A 141 5.06 -3.98 10.19
C ALA A 141 4.83 -3.04 11.37
N LEU A 142 3.60 -3.02 11.89
CA LEU A 142 3.18 -2.13 12.98
C LEU A 142 4.05 -2.28 14.24
N LYS A 143 4.66 -3.46 14.48
CA LYS A 143 5.56 -3.69 15.61
C LYS A 143 6.77 -2.74 15.65
N ASN A 144 7.18 -2.19 14.50
CA ASN A 144 8.33 -1.30 14.37
C ASN A 144 7.99 0.19 14.54
N TYR A 145 6.73 0.53 14.81
CA TYR A 145 6.26 1.90 14.96
C TYR A 145 5.84 2.21 16.40
N ASP A 146 5.70 3.49 16.71
CA ASP A 146 5.19 3.91 18.02
C ASP A 146 3.70 3.61 18.21
N GLU A 147 3.23 3.70 19.46
CA GLU A 147 1.83 3.42 19.82
C GLU A 147 0.83 4.37 19.16
N ASN A 148 1.22 5.62 18.87
CA ASN A 148 0.32 6.58 18.23
C ASN A 148 0.09 6.21 16.75
N PHE A 149 1.13 5.77 16.06
CA PHE A 149 1.05 5.27 14.69
C PHE A 149 0.22 3.99 14.63
N LYS A 150 0.48 3.03 15.53
CA LYS A 150 -0.27 1.77 15.63
C LYS A 150 -1.77 2.02 15.80
N LYS A 151 -2.17 2.78 16.83
CA LYS A 151 -3.58 3.09 17.12
C LYS A 151 -4.28 3.80 15.96
N ALA A 152 -3.60 4.71 15.28
CA ALA A 152 -4.16 5.36 14.10
C ALA A 152 -4.36 4.37 12.94
N PHE A 153 -3.49 3.37 12.81
CA PHE A 153 -3.58 2.34 11.78
C PHE A 153 -4.63 1.26 12.08
N GLU A 154 -4.86 0.92 13.35
CA GLU A 154 -5.74 -0.17 13.80
C GLU A 154 -7.16 -0.12 13.20
N LYS A 155 -7.70 1.10 13.04
CA LYS A 155 -9.01 1.34 12.39
C LYS A 155 -9.15 0.70 11.00
N THR A 156 -8.04 0.44 10.33
CA THR A 156 -8.00 -0.23 9.01
C THR A 156 -8.39 -1.70 9.05
N PHE A 157 -8.25 -2.34 10.21
CA PHE A 157 -8.54 -3.76 10.38
C PHE A 157 -9.91 -4.00 11.00
N GLU A 158 -10.68 -2.94 11.23
CA GLU A 158 -12.05 -2.98 11.70
C GLU A 158 -13.00 -3.05 10.49
N ASN A 159 -14.07 -3.84 10.59
CA ASN A 159 -15.17 -3.89 9.61
C ASN A 159 -14.74 -4.09 8.15
N TYR A 160 -14.04 -5.19 7.86
CA TYR A 160 -13.65 -5.52 6.48
C TYR A 160 -14.86 -5.55 5.52
N PRO A 161 -14.82 -4.82 4.38
CA PRO A 161 -15.94 -4.76 3.45
C PRO A 161 -16.06 -5.99 2.55
N PHE A 162 -15.08 -6.88 2.58
CA PHE A 162 -15.02 -8.13 1.81
C PHE A 162 -14.60 -9.29 2.72
N PRO A 163 -15.01 -10.53 2.40
CA PRO A 163 -14.59 -11.71 3.16
C PRO A 163 -13.07 -11.89 3.10
N LEU A 164 -12.51 -12.39 4.19
CA LEU A 164 -11.10 -12.78 4.25
C LEU A 164 -10.93 -14.16 3.60
N LYS A 165 -9.83 -14.33 2.85
CA LYS A 165 -9.44 -15.63 2.30
C LYS A 165 -8.05 -16.01 2.78
N GLU A 166 -7.99 -17.17 3.43
CA GLU A 166 -6.76 -17.76 3.94
C GLU A 166 -5.95 -18.41 2.81
N GLY A 167 -4.66 -18.62 3.08
CA GLY A 167 -3.74 -19.26 2.14
C GLY A 167 -2.77 -18.29 1.47
N PHE A 168 -1.84 -18.85 0.70
CA PHE A 168 -0.90 -18.07 -0.09
C PHE A 168 -1.53 -17.68 -1.41
N TYR A 169 -1.34 -16.42 -1.80
CA TYR A 169 -1.79 -15.91 -3.09
C TYR A 169 -0.60 -15.45 -3.95
N THR A 170 -0.71 -15.56 -5.27
CA THR A 170 0.22 -14.93 -6.22
C THR A 170 -0.54 -13.93 -7.07
N PHE A 171 0.14 -12.87 -7.51
CA PHE A 171 -0.44 -11.99 -8.53
C PHE A 171 -0.45 -12.75 -9.85
N THR A 172 -1.55 -12.70 -10.60
CA THR A 172 -1.62 -13.38 -11.90
C THR A 172 -0.77 -12.69 -12.96
N ASP A 173 -0.47 -11.41 -12.77
CA ASP A 173 0.51 -10.71 -13.60
C ASP A 173 1.93 -11.11 -13.18
N PRO A 174 2.74 -11.72 -14.08
CA PRO A 174 4.05 -12.24 -13.71
C PRO A 174 5.06 -11.14 -13.36
N ILE A 175 4.94 -9.95 -13.97
CA ILE A 175 5.85 -8.82 -13.70
C ILE A 175 5.54 -8.26 -12.32
N GLN A 176 4.26 -8.01 -12.03
CA GLN A 176 3.82 -7.56 -10.71
C GLN A 176 4.19 -8.59 -9.64
N ASN A 177 3.91 -9.87 -9.89
CA ASN A 177 4.24 -10.94 -8.94
C ASN A 177 5.74 -10.96 -8.63
N LYS A 178 6.59 -10.90 -9.66
CA LYS A 178 8.04 -10.86 -9.50
C LYS A 178 8.47 -9.67 -8.64
N VAL A 179 8.04 -8.45 -8.97
CA VAL A 179 8.49 -7.26 -8.24
C VAL A 179 7.93 -7.21 -6.81
N ALA A 180 6.65 -7.56 -6.61
CA ALA A 180 6.00 -7.49 -5.30
C ALA A 180 6.38 -8.65 -4.36
N ARG A 181 6.64 -9.85 -4.89
CA ARG A 181 6.93 -11.05 -4.09
C ARG A 181 8.40 -11.39 -4.02
N GLU A 182 9.09 -11.44 -5.14
CA GLU A 182 10.51 -11.83 -5.23
C GLU A 182 11.46 -10.64 -5.04
N GLY A 183 11.02 -9.46 -5.48
CA GLY A 183 11.81 -8.24 -5.49
C GLY A 183 12.75 -8.12 -6.68
N ILE A 184 13.38 -6.95 -6.81
CA ILE A 184 14.42 -6.74 -7.81
C ILE A 184 15.72 -7.41 -7.32
N LYS A 185 16.33 -8.24 -8.17
CA LYS A 185 17.64 -8.84 -7.87
C LYS A 185 18.72 -7.78 -8.02
N ASN A 186 19.66 -7.76 -7.08
CA ASN A 186 20.92 -7.03 -7.22
C ASN A 186 21.83 -7.70 -8.25
#